data_AF-A0A8J2UBR6-F1
#
_entry.id   AF-A0A8J2UBR6-F1
#
_cell.length_a   1.000
_cell.length_b   1.000
_cell.length_c   1.000
_cell.angle_alpha   90.00
_cell.angle_beta   90.00
_cell.angle_gamma   90.00
#
_symmetry.space_group_name_H-M   'P 1'
#
loop_
_entity.id
_entity.type
_entity.pdbx_description
1 polymer ?
#
loop_
_entity_poly.entity_id
_entity_poly.type
_entity_poly.pdbx_seq_one_letter_code
_entity_poly.pdbx_strand_id
1 'polypeptide(L)'
;MATALTKNKGHHLYYRCPEIDSSKVLAQRPSTPFELADNPNWRVRVLIETLGNAGIVIVPPSQGYQFIQSGLREVLTILPAERALLHKLAKGFNLYKAPVYLPASFPRLPSTSDQPLTDFNQRGDVISLLQNHEWHMVYSTPERTYFRRPGKTDHYTSGNFHHQLRSFWVWSTSTDFRARWPHNPSAVYAFLRCKGDFKQAARELIGLGYGKSYKRT
;
A
#
# COMPACT_ATOMS: atom_id res chain seq x y z
N MET A 1 -28.93 -4.14 -13.04
CA MET A 1 -27.45 -4.03 -13.02
C MET A 1 -26.93 -5.09 -13.97
N ALA A 2 -25.77 -4.88 -14.58
CA ALA A 2 -25.14 -5.94 -15.39
C ALA A 2 -24.09 -6.68 -14.55
N THR A 3 -24.01 -7.99 -14.70
CA THR A 3 -23.10 -8.84 -13.92
C THR A 3 -22.26 -9.68 -14.87
N ALA A 4 -20.95 -9.71 -14.63
CA ALA A 4 -20.01 -10.56 -15.38
C ALA A 4 -19.19 -11.46 -14.47
N LEU A 5 -18.95 -12.68 -14.92
CA LEU A 5 -17.95 -13.59 -14.36
C LEU A 5 -16.55 -13.16 -14.81
N THR A 6 -15.56 -13.24 -13.92
CA THR A 6 -14.16 -12.90 -14.20
C THR A 6 -13.28 -14.14 -14.36
N LYS A 7 -12.08 -13.96 -14.92
CA LYS A 7 -11.12 -15.05 -15.18
C LYS A 7 -10.79 -15.90 -13.95
N ASN A 8 -10.86 -15.31 -12.76
CA ASN A 8 -10.53 -15.96 -11.50
C ASN A 8 -11.80 -16.35 -10.69
N LYS A 9 -12.92 -16.58 -11.38
CA LYS A 9 -14.22 -16.97 -10.79
C LYS A 9 -14.82 -15.94 -9.83
N GLY A 10 -14.39 -14.68 -9.92
CA GLY A 10 -15.02 -13.55 -9.23
C GLY A 10 -16.14 -12.93 -10.07
N HIS A 11 -16.73 -11.84 -9.57
CA HIS A 11 -17.80 -11.12 -10.27
C HIS A 11 -17.47 -9.64 -10.43
N HIS A 12 -17.82 -9.07 -11.59
CA HIS A 12 -17.95 -7.63 -11.77
C HIS A 12 -19.43 -7.26 -11.77
N LEU A 13 -19.79 -6.25 -10.98
CA LEU A 13 -21.13 -5.66 -10.96
C LEU A 13 -21.08 -4.25 -11.55
N TYR A 14 -21.74 -4.06 -12.68
CA TYR A 14 -21.77 -2.79 -13.41
C TYR A 14 -23.06 -2.01 -13.09
N TYR A 15 -22.89 -0.75 -12.71
CA TYR A 15 -23.95 0.23 -12.50
C TYR A 15 -23.47 1.62 -12.90
N ARG A 16 -24.39 2.52 -13.24
CA ARG A 16 -24.15 3.96 -13.40
C ARG A 16 -24.63 4.68 -12.15
N CYS A 17 -24.02 5.81 -11.81
CA CYS A 17 -24.45 6.67 -10.70
C CYS A 17 -24.05 8.12 -11.05
N PRO A 18 -24.90 9.13 -10.79
CA PRO A 18 -24.56 10.53 -11.09
C PRO A 18 -23.37 11.03 -10.27
N GLU A 19 -23.13 10.44 -9.10
CA GLU A 19 -21.96 10.71 -8.27
C GLU A 19 -21.00 9.53 -8.28
N ILE A 20 -19.77 9.75 -8.78
CA ILE A 20 -18.70 8.75 -8.86
C ILE A 20 -17.50 9.24 -8.03
N ASP A 21 -16.86 8.31 -7.32
CA ASP A 21 -15.67 8.60 -6.51
C ASP A 21 -14.47 7.85 -7.11
N SER A 22 -13.27 8.07 -6.58
CA SER A 22 -12.09 7.23 -6.78
C SER A 22 -12.33 5.75 -6.41
N SER A 23 -11.43 4.88 -6.86
CA SER A 23 -11.45 3.46 -6.52
C SER A 23 -11.19 3.22 -5.03
N LYS A 24 -11.96 2.31 -4.41
CA LYS A 24 -11.92 2.03 -2.98
C LYS A 24 -11.99 0.54 -2.71
N VAL A 25 -11.22 0.08 -1.73
CA VAL A 25 -11.41 -1.24 -1.15
C VAL A 25 -12.54 -1.17 -0.13
N LEU A 26 -13.54 -2.04 -0.26
CA LEU A 26 -14.71 -2.08 0.62
C LEU A 26 -14.63 -3.22 1.63
N ALA A 27 -14.11 -4.38 1.23
CA ALA A 27 -13.97 -5.53 2.11
C ALA A 27 -12.67 -6.29 1.85
N GLN A 28 -12.06 -6.76 2.94
CA GLN A 28 -10.82 -7.52 2.94
C GLN A 28 -10.85 -8.60 4.02
N ARG A 29 -9.95 -9.57 3.92
CA ARG A 29 -9.67 -10.54 4.99
C ARG A 29 -8.17 -10.75 5.16
N PRO A 30 -7.71 -11.21 6.34
CA PRO A 30 -6.39 -11.81 6.46
C PRO A 30 -6.24 -12.98 5.47
N SER A 31 -5.03 -13.17 4.97
CA SER A 31 -4.72 -14.36 4.19
C SER A 31 -4.68 -15.62 5.07
N THR A 32 -5.02 -16.74 4.46
CA THR A 32 -4.93 -18.06 5.08
C THR A 32 -3.47 -18.52 5.19
N PRO A 33 -3.16 -19.51 6.06
CA PRO A 33 -1.83 -20.10 6.11
C PRO A 33 -1.34 -20.64 4.76
N PHE A 34 -2.24 -21.21 3.95
CA PHE A 34 -1.92 -21.70 2.61
C PHE A 34 -1.52 -20.58 1.64
N GLU A 35 -2.28 -19.47 1.63
CA GLU A 35 -1.94 -18.29 0.81
C GLU A 35 -0.64 -17.63 1.25
N LEU A 36 -0.33 -17.64 2.55
CA LEU A 36 0.93 -17.15 3.08
C LEU A 36 2.11 -18.08 2.78
N ALA A 37 1.88 -19.39 2.69
CA ALA A 37 2.89 -20.34 2.26
C ALA A 37 3.27 -20.14 0.78
N ASP A 38 2.30 -19.84 -0.09
CA ASP A 38 2.58 -19.46 -1.48
C ASP A 38 3.23 -18.08 -1.59
N ASN A 39 2.77 -17.11 -0.79
CA ASN A 39 3.34 -15.77 -0.76
C ASN A 39 3.22 -15.12 0.62
N PRO A 40 4.31 -15.09 1.43
CA PRO A 40 4.30 -14.51 2.76
C PRO A 40 3.92 -13.03 2.80
N ASN A 41 4.10 -12.31 1.68
CA ASN A 41 3.80 -10.89 1.57
C ASN A 41 2.32 -10.60 1.28
N TRP A 42 1.53 -11.61 0.92
CA TRP A 42 0.07 -11.47 0.82
C TRP A 42 -0.54 -11.55 2.20
N ARG A 43 -0.35 -10.55 3.06
CA ARG A 43 -0.92 -10.58 4.42
C ARG A 43 -2.44 -10.38 4.43
N VAL A 44 -2.97 -9.68 3.43
CA VAL A 44 -4.38 -9.30 3.32
C VAL A 44 -4.88 -9.53 1.89
N ARG A 45 -6.09 -10.09 1.76
CA ARG A 45 -6.79 -10.28 0.47
C ARG A 45 -7.94 -9.30 0.35
N VAL A 46 -8.07 -8.65 -0.81
CA VAL A 46 -9.25 -7.85 -1.17
C VAL A 46 -10.38 -8.79 -1.59
N LEU A 47 -11.56 -8.60 -1.00
CA LEU A 47 -12.78 -9.34 -1.30
C LEU A 47 -13.71 -8.54 -2.21
N ILE A 48 -13.89 -7.26 -1.90
CA ILE A 48 -14.77 -6.36 -2.65
C ILE A 48 -14.08 -5.00 -2.78
N GLU A 49 -14.04 -4.48 -4.00
CA GLU A 49 -13.56 -3.14 -4.31
C GLU A 49 -14.47 -2.46 -5.33
N THR A 50 -14.47 -1.13 -5.33
CA THR A 50 -15.09 -0.30 -6.35
C THR A 50 -14.03 0.29 -7.23
N LEU A 51 -14.25 0.25 -8.54
CA LEU A 51 -13.43 0.93 -9.51
C LEU A 51 -14.21 2.13 -10.00
N GLY A 52 -13.65 3.31 -9.76
CA GLY A 52 -14.28 4.59 -10.08
C GLY A 52 -13.44 5.40 -11.05
N ASN A 53 -13.36 6.72 -10.88
CA ASN A 53 -12.54 7.56 -11.74
C ASN A 53 -11.08 7.06 -11.77
N ALA A 54 -10.50 6.98 -12.97
CA ALA A 54 -9.18 6.39 -13.25
C ALA A 54 -9.02 4.89 -12.91
N GLY A 55 -10.08 4.20 -12.51
CA GLY A 55 -10.12 2.75 -12.40
C GLY A 55 -10.35 2.09 -13.77
N ILE A 56 -9.66 0.99 -14.03
CA ILE A 56 -9.84 0.19 -15.25
C ILE A 56 -10.25 -1.22 -14.84
N VAL A 57 -11.17 -1.81 -15.59
CA VAL A 57 -11.55 -3.22 -15.47
C VAL A 57 -11.48 -3.88 -16.84
N ILE A 58 -11.17 -5.17 -16.88
CA ILE A 58 -11.33 -5.99 -18.08
C ILE A 58 -12.82 -6.36 -18.19
N VAL A 59 -13.36 -6.29 -19.41
CA VAL A 59 -14.79 -6.50 -19.69
C VAL A 59 -15.00 -7.65 -20.68
N PRO A 60 -16.14 -8.37 -20.62
CA PRO A 60 -16.49 -9.30 -21.70
C PRO A 60 -16.56 -8.59 -23.07
N PRO A 61 -16.20 -9.27 -24.18
CA PRO A 61 -15.87 -10.69 -24.29
C PRO A 61 -14.36 -11.00 -24.20
N SER A 62 -13.56 -10.23 -23.44
CA SER A 62 -12.15 -10.58 -23.23
C SER A 62 -11.99 -11.99 -22.66
N GLN A 63 -10.87 -12.66 -22.98
CA GLN A 63 -10.61 -14.05 -22.57
C GLN A 63 -10.80 -14.26 -21.06
N GLY A 64 -11.68 -15.20 -20.70
CA GLY A 64 -12.02 -15.52 -19.31
C GLY A 64 -13.06 -14.59 -18.67
N TYR A 65 -13.68 -13.67 -19.42
CA TYR A 65 -14.75 -12.78 -18.93
C TYR A 65 -16.04 -13.01 -19.71
N GLN A 66 -17.16 -13.15 -18.99
CA GLN A 66 -18.47 -13.43 -19.60
C GLN A 66 -19.60 -12.71 -18.85
N PHE A 67 -20.53 -12.09 -19.58
CA PHE A 67 -21.77 -11.59 -18.98
C PHE A 67 -22.65 -12.76 -18.57
N ILE A 68 -23.08 -12.76 -17.30
CA ILE A 68 -24.00 -13.77 -16.76
C ILE A 68 -25.40 -13.19 -16.52
N GLN A 69 -25.53 -11.86 -16.52
CA GLN A 69 -26.80 -11.16 -16.43
C GLN A 69 -26.67 -9.79 -17.09
N SER A 70 -27.46 -9.53 -18.14
CA SER A 70 -27.45 -8.30 -18.93
C SER A 70 -26.07 -7.93 -19.54
N GLY A 71 -26.06 -7.02 -20.52
CA GLY A 71 -24.84 -6.50 -21.14
C GLY A 71 -24.52 -5.06 -20.75
N LEU A 72 -23.39 -4.52 -21.23
CA LEU A 72 -23.01 -3.11 -20.99
C LEU A 72 -24.05 -2.09 -21.49
N ARG A 73 -24.88 -2.47 -22.48
CA ARG A 73 -25.95 -1.62 -23.02
C ARG A 73 -27.11 -1.45 -22.03
N GLU A 74 -27.29 -2.40 -21.11
CA GLU A 74 -28.41 -2.48 -20.16
C GLU A 74 -28.00 -2.09 -18.73
N VAL A 75 -26.86 -1.40 -18.57
CA VAL A 75 -26.37 -0.98 -17.25
C VAL A 75 -27.31 0.08 -16.67
N LEU A 76 -28.00 -0.29 -15.59
CA LEU A 76 -28.91 0.60 -14.88
C LEU A 76 -28.16 1.72 -14.15
N THR A 77 -28.80 2.89 -14.10
CA THR A 77 -28.41 4.00 -13.23
C THR A 77 -29.06 3.83 -11.87
N ILE A 78 -28.27 3.89 -10.81
CA ILE A 78 -28.72 3.91 -9.41
C ILE A 78 -28.52 5.30 -8.81
N LEU A 79 -29.28 5.59 -7.76
CA LEU A 79 -29.17 6.82 -7.00
C LEU A 79 -27.93 6.81 -6.09
N PRO A 80 -27.38 7.98 -5.72
CA PRO A 80 -26.28 8.08 -4.75
C PRO A 80 -26.58 7.38 -3.42
N ALA A 81 -27.82 7.45 -2.93
CA ALA A 81 -28.25 6.78 -1.71
C ALA A 81 -28.21 5.24 -1.82
N GLU A 82 -28.62 4.69 -2.97
CA GLU A 82 -28.56 3.25 -3.24
C GLU A 82 -27.11 2.77 -3.36
N ARG A 83 -26.24 3.57 -4.01
CA ARG A 83 -24.80 3.31 -4.07
C ARG A 83 -24.18 3.28 -2.67
N ALA A 84 -24.55 4.25 -1.83
CA ALA A 84 -24.08 4.30 -0.44
C ALA A 84 -24.53 3.07 0.37
N LEU A 85 -25.78 2.62 0.17
CA LEU A 85 -26.29 1.40 0.79
C LEU A 85 -25.52 0.15 0.32
N LEU A 86 -25.27 0.01 -0.98
CA LEU A 86 -24.46 -1.09 -1.52
C LEU A 86 -23.05 -1.09 -0.91
N HIS A 87 -22.41 0.07 -0.80
CA HIS A 87 -21.09 0.18 -0.20
C HIS A 87 -21.10 -0.16 1.28
N LYS A 88 -22.15 0.23 2.01
CA LYS A 88 -22.34 -0.12 3.42
C LYS A 88 -22.48 -1.63 3.60
N LEU A 89 -23.31 -2.28 2.78
CA LEU A 89 -23.48 -3.73 2.81
C LEU A 89 -22.19 -4.46 2.46
N ALA A 90 -21.49 -4.04 1.39
CA ALA A 90 -20.20 -4.60 1.00
C ALA A 90 -19.16 -4.50 2.12
N LYS A 91 -19.09 -3.35 2.82
CA LYS A 91 -18.21 -3.17 3.98
C LYS A 91 -18.53 -4.11 5.15
N GLY A 92 -19.77 -4.60 5.26
CA GLY A 92 -20.17 -5.60 6.25
C GLY A 92 -19.43 -6.94 6.11
N PHE A 93 -18.88 -7.24 4.93
CA PHE A 93 -18.07 -8.44 4.68
C PHE A 93 -16.59 -8.26 5.03
N ASN A 94 -16.18 -7.10 5.56
CA ASN A 94 -14.80 -6.85 5.91
C ASN A 94 -14.40 -7.58 7.20
N LEU A 95 -13.47 -8.52 7.09
CA LEU A 95 -12.92 -9.31 8.21
C LEU A 95 -11.56 -8.80 8.69
N TYR A 96 -10.95 -7.86 7.96
CA TYR A 96 -9.65 -7.29 8.30
C TYR A 96 -9.78 -5.96 9.04
N LYS A 97 -9.21 -5.87 10.25
CA LYS A 97 -9.04 -4.60 10.97
C LYS A 97 -7.61 -4.12 10.80
N ALA A 98 -7.43 -3.02 10.09
CA ALA A 98 -6.11 -2.40 9.97
C ALA A 98 -5.63 -1.93 11.36
N PRO A 99 -4.36 -2.19 11.74
CA PRO A 99 -3.80 -1.64 12.96
C PRO A 99 -3.84 -0.10 12.91
N VAL A 100 -4.31 0.50 14.00
CA VAL A 100 -4.36 1.95 14.16
C VAL A 100 -2.94 2.45 14.41
N TYR A 101 -2.33 3.05 13.41
CA TYR A 101 -1.06 3.76 13.56
C TYR A 101 -1.35 5.23 13.92
N LEU A 102 -1.07 5.60 15.17
CA LEU A 102 -1.09 7.00 15.59
C LEU A 102 0.04 7.75 14.84
N PRO A 103 -0.26 8.88 14.18
CA PRO A 103 0.78 9.68 13.54
C PRO A 103 1.73 10.19 14.63
N ALA A 104 2.97 9.68 14.64
CA ALA A 104 4.03 10.28 15.42
C ALA A 104 4.37 11.63 14.77
N SER A 105 4.07 12.73 15.46
CA SER A 105 4.62 14.03 15.09
C SER A 105 6.12 14.00 15.40
N PHE A 106 6.95 13.93 14.37
CA PHE A 106 8.38 14.11 14.53
C PHE A 106 8.70 15.60 14.40
N PRO A 107 9.13 16.28 15.48
CA PRO A 107 9.64 17.64 15.35
C PRO A 107 10.85 17.64 14.41
N ARG A 108 10.89 18.60 13.46
CA ARG A 108 12.10 18.87 12.68
C ARG A 108 13.11 19.54 13.60
N LEU A 109 14.06 18.78 14.12
CA LEU A 109 15.21 19.31 14.86
C LEU A 109 16.38 19.63 13.89
N PRO A 110 17.25 20.59 14.24
CA PRO A 110 18.34 21.04 13.38
C PRO A 110 19.38 19.97 13.01
N SER A 111 20.24 20.33 12.06
CA SER A 111 21.34 19.56 11.49
C SER A 111 22.33 19.04 12.54
N THR A 112 22.65 17.74 12.44
CA THR A 112 23.39 16.89 13.40
C THR A 112 22.70 16.77 14.75
N SER A 113 21.52 16.13 14.71
CA SER A 113 20.88 15.64 15.92
C SER A 113 21.66 14.46 16.49
N ASP A 114 22.04 14.54 17.77
CA ASP A 114 22.60 13.41 18.54
C ASP A 114 21.61 12.23 18.65
N GLN A 115 20.35 12.39 18.24
CA GLN A 115 19.37 11.30 18.18
C GLN A 115 19.49 10.49 16.88
N PRO A 116 19.70 9.16 16.95
CA PRO A 116 20.04 8.31 15.79
C PRO A 116 18.96 8.27 14.71
N LEU A 117 17.68 8.21 15.07
CA LEU A 117 16.58 8.18 14.10
C LEU A 117 16.53 9.48 13.29
N THR A 118 16.71 10.62 13.96
CA THR A 118 16.70 11.95 13.33
C THR A 118 17.91 12.14 12.44
N ASP A 119 19.10 11.70 12.86
CA ASP A 119 20.31 11.75 12.04
C ASP A 119 20.16 10.88 10.79
N PHE A 120 19.63 9.65 10.92
CA PHE A 120 19.33 8.80 9.77
C PHE A 120 18.26 9.42 8.84
N ASN A 121 17.26 10.10 9.40
CA ASN A 121 16.29 10.86 8.60
C ASN A 121 16.95 11.95 7.74
N GLN A 122 18.07 12.53 8.18
CA GLN A 122 18.78 13.57 7.44
C GLN A 122 19.73 13.01 6.38
N ARG A 123 20.56 12.01 6.74
CA ARG A 123 21.68 11.56 5.89
C ARG A 123 21.76 10.06 5.60
N GLY A 124 20.79 9.27 6.08
CA GLY A 124 20.72 7.84 5.78
C GLY A 124 20.55 7.55 4.29
N ASP A 125 21.26 6.56 3.76
CA ASP A 125 21.07 6.11 2.38
C ASP A 125 19.88 5.14 2.29
N VAL A 126 18.71 5.70 2.00
CA VAL A 126 17.45 4.94 1.91
C VAL A 126 17.37 4.10 0.64
N ILE A 127 17.99 4.56 -0.45
CA ILE A 127 17.91 3.87 -1.74
C ILE A 127 18.69 2.56 -1.64
N SER A 128 19.92 2.61 -1.13
CA SER A 128 20.72 1.40 -0.89
C SER A 128 20.07 0.48 0.14
N LEU A 129 19.49 1.04 1.21
CA LEU A 129 18.73 0.26 2.20
C LEU A 129 17.57 -0.52 1.56
N LEU A 130 16.79 0.13 0.68
CA LEU A 130 15.70 -0.49 -0.05
C LEU A 130 16.21 -1.61 -0.97
N GLN A 131 17.26 -1.36 -1.76
CA GLN A 131 17.85 -2.36 -2.66
C GLN A 131 18.38 -3.58 -1.91
N ASN A 132 19.00 -3.38 -0.74
CA ASN A 132 19.46 -4.46 0.14
C ASN A 132 18.32 -5.31 0.72
N HIS A 133 17.07 -4.83 0.66
CA HIS A 133 15.86 -5.56 1.05
C HIS A 133 15.00 -5.87 -0.18
N GLU A 134 15.65 -6.12 -1.31
CA GLU A 134 15.05 -6.62 -2.55
C GLU A 134 13.97 -5.69 -3.15
N TRP A 135 13.98 -4.40 -2.79
CA TRP A 135 13.25 -3.41 -3.56
C TRP A 135 14.04 -3.04 -4.80
N HIS A 136 13.52 -3.46 -5.95
CA HIS A 136 14.18 -3.22 -7.22
C HIS A 136 13.91 -1.81 -7.69
N MET A 137 14.97 -1.02 -7.89
CA MET A 137 14.85 0.25 -8.59
C MET A 137 14.42 -0.01 -10.04
N VAL A 138 13.33 0.63 -10.46
CA VAL A 138 12.76 0.46 -11.81
C VAL A 138 13.25 1.57 -12.72
N TYR A 139 13.10 2.82 -12.28
CA TYR A 139 13.63 4.01 -12.95
C TYR A 139 13.75 5.15 -11.93
N SER A 140 14.47 6.20 -12.30
CA SER A 140 14.60 7.40 -11.49
C SER A 140 14.44 8.66 -12.34
N THR A 141 13.90 9.70 -11.72
CA THR A 141 13.89 11.08 -12.22
C THR A 141 14.74 11.95 -11.29
N PRO A 142 14.97 13.25 -11.60
CA PRO A 142 15.64 14.14 -10.67
C PRO A 142 14.91 14.28 -9.31
N GLU A 143 13.58 14.15 -9.29
CA GLU A 143 12.77 14.34 -8.08
C GLU A 143 12.60 13.04 -7.26
N ARG A 144 12.50 11.89 -7.95
CA ARG A 144 12.07 10.61 -7.35
C ARG A 144 12.76 9.39 -7.93
N THR A 145 13.00 8.41 -7.08
CA THR A 145 13.33 7.03 -7.50
C THR A 145 12.10 6.14 -7.33
N TYR A 146 11.75 5.38 -8.36
CA TYR A 146 10.61 4.47 -8.36
C TYR A 146 11.08 3.03 -8.15
N PHE A 147 10.36 2.31 -7.29
CA PHE A 147 10.71 0.96 -6.90
C PHE A 147 9.58 -0.02 -7.14
N ARG A 148 9.95 -1.26 -7.46
CA ARG A 148 9.09 -2.42 -7.39
C ARG A 148 9.38 -3.17 -6.10
N ARG A 149 8.33 -3.55 -5.37
CA ARG A 149 8.45 -4.25 -4.09
C ARG A 149 9.05 -5.66 -4.28
N PRO A 150 9.62 -6.25 -3.22
CA PRO A 150 10.00 -7.65 -3.21
C PRO A 150 8.82 -8.60 -3.37
N GLY A 151 9.10 -9.80 -3.88
CA GLY A 151 8.14 -10.87 -4.13
C GLY A 151 7.35 -10.72 -5.44
N LYS A 152 6.40 -11.65 -5.67
CA LYS A 152 5.62 -11.71 -6.92
C LYS A 152 4.67 -10.50 -7.07
N THR A 153 4.73 -9.81 -8.20
CA THR A 153 3.84 -8.71 -8.59
C THR A 153 3.87 -8.48 -10.10
N ASP A 154 2.69 -8.24 -10.68
CA ASP A 154 2.56 -7.85 -12.11
C ASP A 154 2.62 -6.33 -12.30
N HIS A 155 2.56 -5.55 -11.21
CA HIS A 155 2.69 -4.10 -11.27
C HIS A 155 4.13 -3.67 -11.56
N TYR A 156 4.25 -2.72 -12.49
CA TYR A 156 5.55 -2.13 -12.88
C TYR A 156 6.26 -1.46 -11.70
N THR A 157 5.53 -0.74 -10.86
CA THR A 157 6.05 -0.03 -9.68
C THR A 157 5.12 -0.21 -8.46
N SER A 158 5.67 -0.07 -7.26
CA SER A 158 4.99 -0.31 -5.97
C SER A 158 5.17 0.81 -4.95
N GLY A 159 6.20 1.64 -5.13
CA GLY A 159 6.49 2.81 -4.31
C GLY A 159 7.45 3.77 -5.01
N ASN A 160 7.62 4.97 -4.44
CA ASN A 160 8.68 5.89 -4.83
C ASN A 160 9.31 6.56 -3.61
N PHE A 161 10.59 6.92 -3.73
CA PHE A 161 11.30 7.76 -2.77
C PHE A 161 11.48 9.16 -3.35
N HIS A 162 11.03 10.18 -2.63
CA HIS A 162 11.21 11.58 -3.01
C HIS A 162 12.53 12.12 -2.44
N HIS A 163 13.43 12.58 -3.31
CA HIS A 163 14.79 12.97 -2.93
C HIS A 163 14.83 14.17 -1.98
N GLN A 164 14.07 15.23 -2.28
CA GLN A 164 14.06 16.45 -1.46
C GLN A 164 13.30 16.27 -0.14
N LEU A 165 12.09 15.68 -0.19
CA LEU A 165 11.30 15.45 1.02
C LEU A 165 11.82 14.29 1.88
N ARG A 166 12.76 13.50 1.34
CA ARG A 166 13.29 12.26 1.93
C ARG A 166 12.17 11.35 2.43
N SER A 167 11.17 11.13 1.58
CA SER A 167 9.95 10.41 1.96
C SER A 167 9.70 9.25 1.01
N PHE A 168 9.54 8.05 1.57
CA PHE A 168 9.17 6.84 0.86
C PHE A 168 7.66 6.65 0.90
N TRP A 169 7.03 6.69 -0.27
CA TRP A 169 5.61 6.52 -0.47
C TRP A 169 5.33 5.19 -1.16
N VAL A 170 4.59 4.30 -0.49
CA VAL A 170 4.27 2.97 -1.00
C VAL A 170 2.77 2.89 -1.26
N TRP A 171 2.34 2.51 -2.46
CA TRP A 171 0.92 2.26 -2.75
C TRP A 171 0.55 0.78 -2.68
N SER A 172 1.52 -0.12 -2.69
CA SER A 172 1.25 -1.55 -2.55
C SER A 172 0.86 -1.94 -1.13
N THR A 173 -0.17 -2.78 -1.00
CA THR A 173 -0.65 -3.33 0.27
C THR A 173 0.04 -4.64 0.66
N SER A 174 0.83 -5.25 -0.23
CA SER A 174 1.57 -6.50 0.02
C SER A 174 3.00 -6.23 0.46
N THR A 175 3.18 -5.34 1.43
CA THR A 175 4.47 -4.96 2.00
C THR A 175 4.31 -4.71 3.51
N ASP A 176 5.42 -4.62 4.23
CA ASP A 176 5.39 -4.26 5.66
C ASP A 176 5.09 -2.77 5.90
N PHE A 177 5.10 -1.96 4.84
CA PHE A 177 4.77 -0.54 4.90
C PHE A 177 3.27 -0.29 4.94
N ARG A 178 2.90 0.83 5.55
CA ARG A 178 1.53 1.32 5.48
C ARG A 178 1.25 1.86 4.07
N ALA A 179 0.36 1.21 3.33
CA ALA A 179 -0.02 1.68 2.00
C ALA A 179 -0.60 3.10 2.04
N ARG A 180 -0.24 3.91 1.03
CA ARG A 180 -0.64 5.31 0.83
C ARG A 180 -0.32 6.21 2.03
N TRP A 181 0.85 6.01 2.62
CA TRP A 181 1.37 6.80 3.72
C TRP A 181 2.85 7.17 3.49
N PRO A 182 3.29 8.39 3.86
CA PRO A 182 4.70 8.77 3.75
C PRO A 182 5.52 8.16 4.88
N HIS A 183 6.67 7.58 4.55
CA HIS A 183 7.64 7.02 5.51
C HIS A 183 8.95 7.79 5.40
N ASN A 184 9.42 8.35 6.50
CA ASN A 184 10.75 8.93 6.55
C ASN A 184 11.83 7.82 6.59
N PRO A 185 13.12 8.15 6.41
CA PRO A 185 14.20 7.15 6.32
C PRO A 185 14.26 6.19 7.52
N SER A 186 14.11 6.72 8.73
CA SER A 186 14.14 5.90 9.95
C SER A 186 12.96 4.94 10.05
N ALA A 187 11.77 5.34 9.57
CA ALA A 187 10.65 4.42 9.42
C ALA A 187 10.97 3.32 8.39
N VAL A 188 11.59 3.67 7.25
CA VAL A 188 12.04 2.67 6.27
C VAL A 188 13.00 1.67 6.90
N TYR A 189 13.98 2.14 7.66
CA TYR A 189 14.90 1.28 8.41
C TYR A 189 14.16 0.38 9.40
N ALA A 190 13.29 0.96 10.24
CA ALA A 190 12.57 0.23 11.26
C ALA A 190 11.67 -0.87 10.67
N PHE A 191 10.93 -0.59 9.59
CA PHE A 191 10.08 -1.60 8.95
C PHE A 191 10.89 -2.73 8.31
N LEU A 192 11.99 -2.41 7.62
CA LEU A 192 12.78 -3.41 6.89
C LEU A 192 13.70 -4.25 7.79
N ARG A 193 14.32 -3.64 8.80
CA ARG A 193 15.33 -4.30 9.66
C ARG A 193 14.76 -4.75 11.00
N CYS A 194 13.83 -3.99 11.55
CA CYS A 194 13.43 -4.11 12.96
C CYS A 194 11.94 -4.45 13.12
N LYS A 195 11.24 -4.86 12.06
CA LYS A 195 9.80 -5.22 12.07
C LYS A 195 8.91 -4.12 12.67
N GLY A 196 9.29 -2.85 12.48
CA GLY A 196 8.60 -1.68 13.03
C GLY A 196 9.01 -1.29 14.45
N ASP A 197 10.00 -1.95 15.07
CA ASP A 197 10.54 -1.55 16.38
C ASP A 197 11.54 -0.39 16.23
N PHE A 198 11.06 0.82 16.52
CA PHE A 198 11.86 2.04 16.47
C PHE A 198 12.92 2.13 17.59
N LYS A 199 12.75 1.42 18.72
CA LYS A 199 13.77 1.37 19.77
C LYS A 199 14.93 0.50 19.33
N GLN A 200 14.65 -0.64 18.70
CA GLN A 200 15.67 -1.47 18.08
C GLN A 200 16.39 -0.70 16.96
N ALA A 201 15.64 -0.05 16.06
CA ALA A 201 16.21 0.74 14.97
C ALA A 201 17.16 1.83 15.49
N ALA A 202 16.79 2.54 16.55
CA ALA A 202 17.66 3.55 17.17
C ALA A 202 18.99 2.95 17.66
N ARG A 203 18.96 1.76 18.28
CA ARG A 203 20.18 1.08 18.77
C ARG A 203 21.08 0.63 17.62
N GLU A 204 20.52 0.01 16.58
CA GLU A 204 21.30 -0.43 15.41
C GLU A 204 21.90 0.77 14.68
N LEU A 205 21.15 1.85 14.53
CA LEU A 205 21.62 3.07 13.87
C LEU A 205 22.79 3.74 14.61
N ILE A 206 22.82 3.69 15.95
CA ILE A 206 24.01 4.13 16.72
C ILE A 206 25.24 3.30 16.33
N GLY A 207 25.10 1.98 16.24
CA GLY A 207 26.18 1.09 15.82
C GLY A 207 26.67 1.33 14.39
N LEU A 208 25.78 1.85 13.52
CA LEU A 208 26.10 2.27 12.16
C LEU A 208 26.63 3.72 12.08
N GLY A 209 26.89 4.36 13.23
CA GLY A 209 27.47 5.69 13.31
C GLY A 209 26.46 6.82 13.12
N TYR A 210 25.17 6.60 13.35
CA TYR A 210 24.13 7.65 13.36
C TYR A 210 23.81 8.09 14.79
N GLY A 211 23.81 9.41 15.03
CA GLY A 211 23.61 9.99 16.37
C GLY A 211 24.69 9.58 17.38
N LYS A 212 24.37 9.70 18.68
CA LYS A 212 25.24 9.32 19.80
C LYS A 212 24.51 8.41 20.77
N SER A 213 25.26 7.55 21.48
CA SER A 213 24.69 6.80 22.59
C SER A 213 24.39 7.76 23.75
N TYR A 214 23.17 7.74 24.27
CA TYR A 214 22.85 8.45 25.51
C TYR A 214 23.56 7.75 26.66
N LYS A 215 24.66 8.31 27.17
CA LYS A 215 25.23 7.87 28.44
C LYS A 215 24.34 8.42 29.54
N ARG A 216 23.64 7.54 30.26
CA ARG A 216 23.03 7.89 31.55
C ARG A 216 24.19 8.02 32.54
N THR A 217 24.58 9.24 32.87
CA THR A 217 25.31 9.56 34.11
C THR A 217 24.40 9.35 35.31
#